data_AF-A0A517MAA0-F1
#
_entry.id   AF-A0A517MAA0-F1
#
_cell.length_a   1.000
_cell.length_b   1.000
_cell.length_c   1.000
_cell.angle_alpha   90.00
_cell.angle_beta   90.00
_cell.angle_gamma   90.00
#
_symmetry.space_group_name_H-M   'P 1'
#
loop_
_entity.id
_entity.type
_entity.pdbx_description
1 polymer ?
#
loop_
_entity_poly.entity_id
_entity_poly.type
_entity_poly.pdbx_seq_one_letter_code
_entity_poly.pdbx_strand_id
1 'polypeptide(L)'
;MISPSETAFAKGDKTRSVLMPKSVWESLMALRDDAPLDAPVFSSRKKGHLCESAVWRVVKTATKRAGIPKEVSCHWFRHAHASHA
;
A
#
# COMPACT_ATOMS: atom_id res chain seq x y z
N MET A 1 -19.94 -14.13 2.11
CA MET A 1 -18.46 -14.15 2.14
C MET A 1 -18.03 -12.79 2.69
N ILE A 2 -17.41 -12.73 3.87
CA ILE A 2 -17.05 -11.45 4.53
C ILE A 2 -15.79 -10.93 3.83
N SER A 3 -15.88 -9.77 3.20
CA SER A 3 -14.70 -9.11 2.63
C SER A 3 -13.78 -8.64 3.76
N PRO A 4 -12.46 -8.90 3.68
CA PRO A 4 -11.52 -8.39 4.67
C PRO A 4 -11.56 -6.85 4.69
N SER A 5 -11.46 -6.29 5.90
CA SER A 5 -11.47 -4.84 6.12
C SER A 5 -10.21 -4.42 6.85
N GLU A 6 -9.55 -3.39 6.34
CA GLU A 6 -8.38 -2.77 6.97
C GLU A 6 -8.80 -1.47 7.66
N THR A 7 -8.06 -1.09 8.70
CA THR A 7 -8.36 0.12 9.47
C THR A 7 -7.30 1.18 9.25
N ALA A 8 -7.71 2.35 8.77
CA ALA A 8 -6.83 3.50 8.56
C ALA A 8 -7.09 4.58 9.63
N PHE A 9 -6.01 5.01 10.30
CA PHE A 9 -6.04 6.16 11.20
C PHE A 9 -5.93 7.45 10.40
N ALA A 10 -6.96 8.29 10.47
CA ALA A 10 -7.00 9.59 9.80
C ALA A 10 -6.89 10.74 10.81
N LYS A 11 -6.63 11.93 10.28
CA LYS A 11 -6.52 13.16 11.07
C LYS A 11 -7.75 13.39 11.96
N GLY A 12 -7.50 13.73 13.22
CA GLY A 12 -8.52 14.04 14.23
C GLY A 12 -9.11 12.80 14.92
N ASP A 13 -8.28 11.77 15.16
CA ASP A 13 -8.66 10.48 15.77
C ASP A 13 -9.82 9.76 15.06
N LYS A 14 -9.95 10.02 13.75
CA LYS A 14 -10.97 9.38 12.93
C LYS A 14 -10.43 8.07 12.38
N THR A 15 -11.01 6.99 12.84
CA THR A 15 -10.73 5.65 12.33
C THR A 15 -11.72 5.32 11.21
N ARG A 16 -11.22 4.85 10.06
CA ARG A 16 -12.07 4.41 8.95
C ARG A 16 -11.73 2.98 8.57
N SER A 17 -12.74 2.14 8.46
CA SER A 17 -12.60 0.81 7.86
C SER A 17 -12.71 0.92 6.35
N VAL A 18 -11.76 0.32 5.64
CA VAL A 18 -11.72 0.26 4.19
C VAL A 18 -11.91 -1.19 3.78
N LEU A 19 -12.95 -1.44 2.97
CA LEU A 19 -13.16 -2.76 2.37
C LEU A 19 -12.06 -3.02 1.34
N MET A 20 -11.49 -4.22 1.41
CA MET A 20 -10.38 -4.61 0.55
C MET A 20 -10.78 -5.80 -0.33
N PRO A 21 -10.45 -5.78 -1.64
CA PRO A 21 -10.59 -6.97 -2.47
C PRO A 21 -9.77 -8.14 -1.91
N LYS A 22 -10.32 -9.35 -2.00
CA LYS A 22 -9.68 -10.56 -1.47
C LYS A 22 -8.24 -10.76 -1.98
N SER A 23 -8.00 -10.48 -3.27
CA SER A 23 -6.68 -10.63 -3.89
C SER A 23 -5.63 -9.69 -3.29
N VAL A 24 -6.02 -8.48 -2.89
CA VAL A 24 -5.12 -7.54 -2.22
C VAL A 24 -4.82 -8.03 -0.81
N TRP A 25 -5.83 -8.52 -0.08
CA TRP A 25 -5.65 -9.12 1.24
C TRP A 25 -4.68 -10.31 1.22
N GLU A 26 -4.86 -11.24 0.28
CA GLU A 26 -3.97 -12.40 0.11
C GLU A 26 -2.53 -11.94 -0.15
N SER A 27 -2.34 -10.89 -0.96
CA SER A 27 -1.02 -10.31 -1.23
C SER A 27 -0.39 -9.68 0.02
N LEU A 28 -1.18 -9.00 0.86
CA LEU A 28 -0.70 -8.41 2.11
C LEU A 28 -0.32 -9.48 3.14
N MET A 29 -1.11 -10.54 3.25
CA MET A 29 -0.80 -11.67 4.13
C MET A 29 0.47 -12.41 3.68
N ALA A 30 0.65 -12.60 2.37
CA ALA A 30 1.90 -13.15 1.83
C ALA A 30 3.11 -12.25 2.10
N LEU A 31 2.93 -10.92 2.10
CA LEU A 31 4.01 -9.98 2.43
C LEU A 31 4.35 -9.98 3.93
N ARG A 32 3.33 -10.12 4.78
CA ARG A 32 3.48 -10.18 6.24
C ARG A 32 4.15 -11.48 6.67
N ASP A 33 3.84 -12.59 6.01
CA ASP A 33 4.34 -13.93 6.34
C ASP A 33 4.11 -14.24 7.84
N ASP A 34 5.09 -14.85 8.51
CA ASP A 34 5.05 -15.17 9.95
C ASP A 34 5.43 -13.99 10.87
N ALA A 35 5.43 -12.75 10.37
CA ALA A 35 5.76 -11.60 11.20
C ALA A 35 4.81 -11.46 12.41
N PRO A 36 5.27 -10.91 13.55
CA PRO A 36 4.43 -10.60 14.70
C PRO A 36 3.21 -9.71 14.36
N LEU A 37 2.19 -9.69 15.21
CA LEU A 37 0.97 -8.89 14.98
C LEU A 37 1.21 -7.38 15.01
N ASP A 38 2.18 -6.94 15.80
CA ASP A 38 2.60 -5.54 15.93
C ASP A 38 3.68 -5.13 14.91
N ALA A 39 4.14 -6.06 14.09
CA ALA A 39 5.11 -5.78 13.05
C ALA A 39 4.48 -5.00 11.89
N PRO A 40 5.24 -4.10 11.23
CA PRO A 40 4.74 -3.37 10.07
C PRO A 40 4.47 -4.32 8.90
N VAL A 41 3.27 -4.23 8.32
CA VAL A 41 2.89 -4.97 7.09
C VAL A 41 3.88 -4.68 5.95
N PHE A 42 4.27 -3.41 5.79
CA PHE A 42 5.32 -3.00 4.85
C PHE A 42 6.62 -2.73 5.60
N SER A 43 7.47 -3.76 5.69
CA SER A 43 8.77 -3.66 6.34
C SER A 43 9.85 -3.12 5.40
N SER A 44 10.77 -2.32 5.95
CA SER A 44 11.98 -1.89 5.25
C SER A 44 13.08 -2.94 5.37
N ARG A 45 14.07 -2.88 4.48
CA ARG A 45 15.28 -3.74 4.54
C ARG A 45 16.05 -3.63 5.86
N LYS A 46 15.90 -2.52 6.59
CA LYS A 46 16.56 -2.27 7.88
C LYS A 46 15.76 -2.76 9.09
N LYS A 47 14.66 -3.50 8.89
CA LYS A 47 13.72 -3.96 9.92
C LYS A 47 13.03 -2.79 10.64
N GLY A 48 11.81 -2.47 10.19
CA GLY A 48 11.00 -1.34 10.67
C GLY A 48 10.05 -0.84 9.58
N HIS A 49 9.24 0.19 9.85
CA HIS A 49 8.30 0.72 8.86
C HIS A 49 9.01 1.21 7.58
N LEU A 50 8.42 0.92 6.42
CA LEU A 50 8.86 1.52 5.17
C LEU A 50 8.63 3.04 5.19
N CYS A 51 9.67 3.82 4.92
CA CYS A 51 9.58 5.28 4.90
C CYS A 51 8.99 5.80 3.57
N GLU A 52 8.43 7.00 3.59
CA GLU A 52 7.76 7.61 2.44
C GLU A 52 8.70 7.75 1.21
N SER A 53 9.95 8.15 1.41
CA SER A 53 10.92 8.25 0.32
C SER A 53 11.24 6.90 -0.32
N ALA A 54 11.10 5.80 0.41
CA ALA A 54 11.20 4.46 -0.14
C ALA A 54 9.98 4.08 -0.96
N VAL A 55 8.77 4.46 -0.54
CA VAL A 55 7.53 4.29 -1.33
C VAL A 55 7.65 5.01 -2.68
N TRP A 56 8.14 6.26 -2.68
CA TRP A 56 8.41 6.99 -3.92
C TRP A 56 9.34 6.25 -4.88
N ARG A 57 10.40 5.64 -4.34
CA ARG A 57 11.36 4.86 -5.15
C ARG A 57 10.71 3.60 -5.72
N VAL A 58 9.87 2.93 -4.92
CA VAL A 58 9.07 1.76 -5.37
C VAL A 58 8.17 2.16 -6.52
N VAL A 59 7.42 3.26 -6.40
CA VAL A 59 6.55 3.77 -7.47
C VAL A 59 7.36 4.06 -8.74
N LYS A 60 8.47 4.81 -8.64
CA LYS A 60 9.33 5.10 -9.80
C LYS A 60 9.85 3.83 -10.49
N THR A 61 10.26 2.82 -9.71
CA THR A 61 10.69 1.53 -10.26
C THR A 61 9.53 0.80 -10.95
N ALA A 62 8.34 0.81 -10.37
CA ALA A 62 7.15 0.20 -10.96
C ALA A 62 6.74 0.89 -12.26
N THR A 63 6.79 2.23 -12.32
CA THR A 63 6.51 3.02 -13.53
C THR A 63 7.43 2.62 -14.68
N LYS A 64 8.74 2.50 -14.41
CA LYS A 64 9.72 2.06 -15.42
C LYS A 64 9.43 0.64 -15.90
N ARG A 65 9.13 -0.28 -14.98
CA ARG A 65 8.77 -1.67 -15.30
C ARG A 65 7.50 -1.78 -16.15
N ALA A 66 6.53 -0.89 -15.91
CA ALA A 66 5.28 -0.83 -16.66
C ALA A 66 5.43 -0.11 -18.02
N GLY A 67 6.62 0.40 -18.37
CA GLY A 67 6.83 1.11 -19.64
C GLY A 67 6.09 2.44 -19.76
N ILE A 68 5.71 3.05 -18.64
CA ILE A 68 4.96 4.32 -18.64
C ILE A 68 5.96 5.46 -18.88
N PRO A 69 5.83 6.24 -19.98
CA PRO A 69 6.78 7.29 -20.32
C PRO A 69 6.61 8.58 -19.50
N LYS A 70 5.57 8.65 -18.65
CA LYS A 70 5.24 9.81 -17.81
C LYS A 70 5.91 9.70 -16.45
N GLU A 71 6.20 10.85 -15.85
CA GLU A 71 6.59 10.91 -14.44
C GLU A 71 5.38 10.63 -13.54
N VAL A 72 5.34 9.41 -13.00
CA VAL A 72 4.28 8.99 -12.07
C VAL A 72 4.70 9.23 -10.64
N SER A 73 3.93 10.08 -9.94
CA SER A 73 4.04 10.29 -8.50
C SER A 73 3.07 9.42 -7.71
N CYS A 74 3.28 9.26 -6.40
CA CYS A 74 2.32 8.59 -5.51
C CYS A 74 0.94 9.28 -5.57
N HIS A 75 0.92 10.61 -5.62
CA HIS A 75 -0.31 11.39 -5.74
C HIS A 75 -1.00 11.17 -7.10
N TRP A 76 -0.25 11.27 -8.20
CA TRP A 76 -0.77 10.99 -9.53
C TRP A 76 -1.34 9.57 -9.62
N PHE A 77 -0.64 8.58 -9.05
CA PHE A 77 -1.07 7.19 -9.05
C PHE A 77 -2.37 7.00 -8.28
N ARG A 78 -2.50 7.63 -7.10
CA ARG A 78 -3.75 7.64 -6.34
C ARG A 78 -4.91 8.24 -7.14
N HIS A 79 -4.68 9.34 -7.85
CA HIS A 79 -5.70 9.96 -8.69
C HIS A 79 -6.10 9.07 -9.86
N ALA A 80 -5.13 8.52 -10.59
CA ALA A 80 -5.39 7.59 -11.68
C ALA A 80 -6.20 6.37 -11.22
N HIS A 81 -5.87 5.79 -10.06
CA HIS A 81 -6.60 4.66 -9.49
C HIS A 81 -8.07 5.02 -9.17
N ALA A 82 -8.30 6.19 -8.59
CA ALA A 82 -9.65 6.65 -8.27
C ALA A 82 -10.50 6.97 -9.51
N SER A 83 -9.88 7.42 -10.61
CA SER A 83 -10.56 7.77 -11.86
C SER A 83 -10.73 6.60 -12.84
N HIS A 84 -9.94 5.53 -12.69
CA HIS A 84 -10.06 4.31 -13.51
C HIS A 84 -11.17 3.37 -13.02
N ALA A 85 -11.63 3.55 -11.77
CA ALA A 85 -12.74 2.79 -11.20
C ALA A 85 -14.08 3.11 -11.89
#